data_AF-A0A7V9K9K3-F1
#
_entry.id   AF-A0A7V9K9K3-F1
#
_cell.length_a   1.000
_cell.length_b   1.000
_cell.length_c   1.000
_cell.angle_alpha   90.00
_cell.angle_beta   90.00
_cell.angle_gamma   90.00
#
_symmetry.space_group_name_H-M   'P 1'
#
loop_
_entity.id
_entity.type
_entity.pdbx_description
1 polymer ?
#
loop_
_entity_poly.entity_id
_entity_poly.type
_entity_poly.pdbx_seq_one_letter_code
_entity_poly.pdbx_strand_id
1 'polypeptide(L)'
;AALPDGLYENEAYTDGFDEPIRLAVSIRVEGDEMRLDYDGSAPQSERGINVVLNYTAAYTTFGVKCAISPEVPNNDGSFRPVHVAAPEGSILNAQHPAPVGARHIIGHFLPGLVHGALARAIPERVLSQGADSLWNTQITGQREGGEPFTYVFFSGGGMGARESGDGLSATAFPSGIRGVPAEVIENISPVLMHRRELRPDSEGPGCHRGGFGQEMEIGVRSPSPWVLSAMYDRTRCPAQGVNGGSPGAPGTVRTSSGKDLHPKRQQRIDAAERVILSLPGGGGFGAPAQRDPAGVARDVTDGLVSVERARQVYGVALTRTARRGEYAVDAEETARLRAETTPPTGDGP
;
A
#
# COMPACT_ATOMS: atom_id res chain seq x y z
N ALA A 1 15.81 -5.87 -20.09
CA ALA A 1 15.77 -4.64 -20.91
C ALA A 1 17.14 -3.97 -20.84
N ALA A 2 17.56 -3.23 -21.86
CA ALA A 2 18.71 -2.33 -21.71
C ALA A 2 18.23 -1.12 -20.90
N LEU A 3 18.43 -1.15 -19.58
CA LEU A 3 18.22 0.02 -18.74
C LEU A 3 19.35 1.01 -19.06
N PRO A 4 19.07 2.30 -19.35
CA PRO A 4 20.14 3.23 -19.69
C PRO A 4 21.09 3.43 -18.51
N ASP A 5 22.39 3.55 -18.82
CA ASP A 5 23.38 3.97 -17.84
C ASP A 5 23.01 5.34 -17.27
N GLY A 6 23.17 5.50 -15.96
CA GLY A 6 22.77 6.72 -15.29
C GLY A 6 22.63 6.60 -13.78
N LEU A 7 22.23 7.71 -13.17
CA LEU A 7 21.91 7.83 -11.75
C LEU A 7 20.41 8.12 -11.60
N TYR A 8 19.72 7.25 -10.86
CA TYR A 8 18.30 7.34 -10.60
C TYR A 8 18.07 7.42 -9.10
N GLU A 9 17.35 8.44 -8.66
CA GLU A 9 17.18 8.73 -7.23
C GLU A 9 15.70 8.81 -6.88
N ASN A 10 15.37 8.34 -5.68
CA ASN A 10 14.03 8.45 -5.13
C ASN A 10 14.05 8.50 -3.60
N GLU A 11 13.02 9.10 -3.03
CA GLU A 11 12.76 9.08 -1.60
C GLU A 11 11.30 8.77 -1.30
N ALA A 12 11.06 8.18 -0.15
CA ALA A 12 9.73 7.94 0.38
C ALA A 12 9.72 8.16 1.89
N TYR A 13 8.53 8.47 2.40
CA TYR A 13 8.29 8.61 3.82
C TYR A 13 7.34 7.51 4.27
N THR A 14 7.73 6.83 5.34
CA THR A 14 6.83 5.94 6.09
C THR A 14 6.22 6.72 7.24
N ASP A 15 5.15 6.20 7.83
CA ASP A 15 4.63 6.80 9.06
C ASP A 15 5.69 6.82 10.17
N GLY A 16 6.65 5.88 10.19
CA GLY A 16 7.54 5.68 11.33
C GLY A 16 6.76 5.31 12.60
N PHE A 17 7.38 5.31 13.78
CA PHE A 17 6.65 4.93 15.00
C PHE A 17 5.76 6.07 15.52
N ASP A 18 6.36 7.22 15.82
CA ASP A 18 5.66 8.44 16.24
C ASP A 18 5.84 9.56 15.19
N GLU A 19 7.00 9.64 14.55
CA GLU A 19 7.36 10.62 13.51
C GLU A 19 7.70 9.94 12.17
N PRO A 20 7.45 10.61 11.02
CA PRO A 20 7.79 10.07 9.70
C PRO A 20 9.26 9.70 9.56
N ILE A 21 9.53 8.57 8.91
CA ILE A 21 10.90 8.10 8.64
C ILE A 21 11.16 8.23 7.13
N ARG A 22 12.23 8.93 6.78
CA ARG A 22 12.73 9.06 5.41
C ARG A 22 13.51 7.82 5.00
N LEU A 23 13.19 7.29 3.82
CA LEU A 23 13.93 6.27 3.10
C LEU A 23 14.39 6.87 1.77
N ALA A 24 15.68 6.77 1.48
CA ALA A 24 16.27 7.32 0.25
C ALA A 24 17.05 6.22 -0.46
N VAL A 25 17.01 6.21 -1.80
CA VAL A 25 17.83 5.32 -2.62
C VAL A 25 18.42 6.08 -3.79
N SER A 26 19.68 5.76 -4.09
CA SER A 26 20.33 6.09 -5.35
C SER A 26 20.66 4.79 -6.10
N ILE A 27 20.32 4.72 -7.37
CA ILE A 27 20.55 3.56 -8.25
C ILE A 27 21.45 4.02 -9.39
N ARG A 28 22.67 3.51 -9.40
CA ARG A 28 23.65 3.74 -10.46
C ARG A 28 23.71 2.52 -11.37
N VAL A 29 23.46 2.74 -12.65
CA VAL A 29 23.52 1.73 -13.71
C VAL A 29 24.73 2.02 -14.59
N GLU A 30 25.63 1.05 -14.70
CA GLU A 30 26.87 1.16 -15.47
C GLU A 30 27.13 -0.17 -16.19
N GLY A 31 26.81 -0.21 -17.49
CA GLY A 31 26.94 -1.43 -18.29
C GLY A 31 25.98 -2.52 -17.85
N ASP A 32 26.51 -3.64 -17.37
CA ASP A 32 25.76 -4.79 -16.88
C ASP A 32 25.61 -4.86 -15.36
N GLU A 33 26.04 -3.81 -14.65
CA GLU A 33 26.05 -3.72 -13.19
C GLU A 33 25.10 -2.63 -12.67
N MET A 34 24.48 -2.90 -11.51
CA MET A 34 23.61 -1.96 -10.80
C MET A 34 24.05 -1.83 -9.35
N ARG A 35 24.30 -0.60 -8.89
CA ARG A 35 24.66 -0.28 -7.50
C ARG A 35 23.54 0.54 -6.86
N LEU A 36 22.95 0.01 -5.78
CA LEU A 36 21.88 0.64 -5.02
C LEU A 36 22.43 1.04 -3.64
N ASP A 37 22.44 2.35 -3.36
CA ASP A 37 22.91 2.91 -2.10
C ASP A 37 21.77 3.63 -1.38
N TYR A 38 21.59 3.29 -0.10
CA TYR A 38 20.57 3.84 0.78
C TYR A 38 21.07 4.98 1.67
N ASP A 39 22.22 5.58 1.35
CA ASP A 39 22.68 6.81 2.00
C ASP A 39 21.59 7.90 2.01
N GLY A 40 21.52 8.65 3.10
CA GLY A 40 20.45 9.62 3.36
C GLY A 40 19.15 9.04 3.94
N SER A 41 19.04 7.71 4.10
CA SER A 41 17.98 7.08 4.90
C SER A 41 18.17 7.39 6.40
N ALA A 42 17.06 7.45 7.13
CA ALA A 42 17.07 7.78 8.55
C ALA A 42 17.92 6.81 9.42
N PRO A 43 18.41 7.27 10.58
CA PRO A 43 19.11 6.41 11.54
C PRO A 43 18.19 5.30 12.08
N GLN A 44 18.79 4.24 12.61
CA GLN A 44 18.05 3.15 13.26
C GLN A 44 17.22 3.68 14.45
N SER A 45 16.05 3.08 14.64
CA SER A 45 15.10 3.38 15.70
C SER A 45 15.38 2.57 16.97
N GLU A 46 15.02 3.11 18.13
CA GLU A 46 14.92 2.31 19.37
C GLU A 46 13.73 1.34 19.36
N ARG A 47 12.82 1.46 18.39
CA ARG A 47 11.63 0.61 18.22
C ARG A 47 11.91 -0.54 17.27
N GLY A 48 11.13 -1.61 17.38
CA GLY A 48 11.33 -2.86 16.64
C GLY A 48 11.17 -2.83 15.12
N ILE A 49 11.11 -1.65 14.48
CA ILE A 49 10.83 -1.48 13.05
C ILE A 49 12.07 -1.52 12.16
N ASN A 50 13.27 -1.63 12.76
CA ASN A 50 14.54 -1.66 12.04
C ASN A 50 14.70 -2.83 11.09
N VAL A 51 15.53 -2.64 10.08
CA VAL A 51 15.87 -3.63 9.06
C VAL A 51 17.38 -3.88 9.05
N VAL A 52 17.77 -5.15 8.97
CA VAL A 52 19.17 -5.58 8.77
C VAL A 52 19.53 -5.63 7.29
N LEU A 53 20.80 -5.42 6.95
CA LEU A 53 21.25 -5.25 5.57
C LEU A 53 20.85 -6.41 4.63
N ASN A 54 20.86 -7.66 5.10
CA ASN A 54 20.43 -8.80 4.29
C ASN A 54 18.95 -8.74 3.87
N TYR A 55 18.08 -8.21 4.73
CA TYR A 55 16.67 -7.99 4.40
C TYR A 55 16.53 -6.81 3.42
N THR A 56 17.32 -5.75 3.62
CA THR A 56 17.39 -4.61 2.69
C THR A 56 17.80 -5.08 1.30
N ALA A 57 18.88 -5.86 1.19
CA ALA A 57 19.33 -6.47 -0.05
C ALA A 57 18.22 -7.32 -0.70
N ALA A 58 17.56 -8.20 0.06
CA ALA A 58 16.51 -9.08 -0.47
C ALA A 58 15.34 -8.30 -1.10
N TYR A 59 14.78 -7.30 -0.42
CA TYR A 59 13.63 -6.55 -0.95
C TYR A 59 14.03 -5.51 -2.00
N THR A 60 15.26 -5.01 -1.97
CA THR A 60 15.85 -4.19 -3.04
C THR A 60 15.92 -4.99 -4.34
N THR A 61 16.57 -6.15 -4.28
CA THR A 61 16.77 -7.03 -5.43
C THR A 61 15.44 -7.59 -5.95
N PHE A 62 14.48 -7.86 -5.07
CA PHE A 62 13.11 -8.19 -5.47
C PHE A 62 12.47 -7.06 -6.30
N GLY A 63 12.57 -5.80 -5.83
CA GLY A 63 12.08 -4.63 -6.57
C GLY A 63 12.70 -4.51 -7.96
N VAL A 64 14.02 -4.63 -8.05
CA VAL A 64 14.79 -4.63 -9.31
C VAL A 64 14.30 -5.74 -10.24
N LYS A 65 14.17 -6.97 -9.73
CA LYS A 65 13.74 -8.12 -10.53
C LYS A 65 12.34 -7.92 -11.10
N CYS A 66 11.39 -7.44 -10.29
CA CYS A 66 10.03 -7.15 -10.75
C CYS A 66 9.99 -6.15 -11.90
N ALA A 67 10.85 -5.13 -11.89
CA ALA A 67 10.86 -4.08 -12.92
C ALA A 67 11.62 -4.49 -14.19
N ILE A 68 12.74 -5.20 -14.05
CA ILE A 68 13.69 -5.40 -15.17
C ILE A 68 13.54 -6.76 -15.83
N SER A 69 13.40 -7.82 -15.01
CA SER A 69 13.55 -9.22 -15.45
C SER A 69 12.67 -10.18 -14.63
N PRO A 70 11.33 -10.03 -14.65
CA PRO A 70 10.44 -10.86 -13.84
C PRO A 70 10.53 -12.35 -14.19
N GLU A 71 10.76 -12.66 -15.48
CA GLU A 71 10.83 -14.02 -16.04
C GLU A 71 12.15 -14.76 -15.76
N VAL A 72 13.21 -14.05 -15.34
CA VAL A 72 14.48 -14.70 -15.03
C VAL A 72 14.32 -15.55 -13.76
N PRO A 73 14.77 -16.83 -13.73
CA PRO A 73 14.68 -17.66 -12.54
C PRO A 73 15.45 -17.08 -11.35
N ASN A 74 14.92 -17.25 -10.13
CA ASN A 74 15.60 -16.84 -8.91
C ASN A 74 16.79 -17.78 -8.63
N ASN A 75 18.01 -17.26 -8.78
CA ASN A 75 19.25 -17.93 -8.35
C ASN A 75 20.36 -16.89 -8.10
N ASP A 76 21.47 -17.32 -7.52
CA ASP A 76 22.61 -16.44 -7.18
C ASP A 76 23.13 -15.66 -8.40
N GLY A 77 23.20 -16.31 -9.57
CA GLY A 77 23.63 -15.66 -10.82
C GLY A 77 22.72 -14.53 -11.28
N SER A 78 21.41 -14.63 -11.02
CA SER A 78 20.44 -13.58 -11.37
C SER A 78 20.59 -12.31 -10.52
N PHE A 79 21.29 -12.39 -9.38
CA PHE A 79 21.47 -11.29 -8.44
C PHE A 79 22.92 -10.79 -8.38
N ARG A 80 23.88 -11.54 -8.94
CA ARG A 80 25.28 -11.13 -9.07
C ARG A 80 25.50 -9.70 -9.60
N PRO A 81 24.73 -9.17 -10.58
CA PRO A 81 24.92 -7.81 -11.07
C PRO A 81 24.31 -6.71 -10.18
N VAL A 82 23.71 -7.05 -9.03
CA VAL A 82 22.98 -6.12 -8.16
C VAL A 82 23.71 -5.99 -6.83
N HIS A 83 24.32 -4.83 -6.59
CA HIS A 83 25.06 -4.52 -5.36
C HIS A 83 24.23 -3.59 -4.49
N VAL A 84 24.03 -3.95 -3.22
CA VAL A 84 23.20 -3.16 -2.28
C VAL A 84 24.02 -2.74 -1.07
N ALA A 85 24.01 -1.44 -0.78
CA ALA A 85 24.69 -0.84 0.36
C ALA A 85 23.75 0.09 1.15
N ALA A 86 23.99 0.22 2.45
CA ALA A 86 23.29 1.15 3.32
C ALA A 86 24.22 1.52 4.50
N PRO A 87 24.20 2.78 5.00
CA PRO A 87 25.07 3.20 6.10
C PRO A 87 24.85 2.34 7.36
N GLU A 88 25.93 1.88 8.00
CA GLU A 88 25.83 1.19 9.29
C GLU A 88 25.13 2.07 10.31
N GLY A 89 24.17 1.49 11.05
CA GLY A 89 23.38 2.24 12.02
C GLY A 89 22.21 3.02 11.42
N SER A 90 21.95 2.87 10.11
CA SER A 90 20.71 3.35 9.48
C SER A 90 19.53 2.40 9.73
N ILE A 91 18.32 2.87 9.48
CA ILE A 91 17.07 2.09 9.57
C ILE A 91 17.06 0.88 8.63
N LEU A 92 17.93 0.87 7.61
CA LEU A 92 18.09 -0.19 6.61
C LEU A 92 19.38 -1.02 6.76
N ASN A 93 20.22 -0.71 7.75
CA ASN A 93 21.40 -1.51 8.12
C ASN A 93 21.66 -1.38 9.63
N ALA A 94 20.65 -1.81 10.39
CA ALA A 94 20.64 -1.71 11.83
C ALA A 94 21.69 -2.60 12.49
N GLN A 95 22.35 -2.06 13.50
CA GLN A 95 23.40 -2.72 14.27
C GLN A 95 22.86 -3.21 15.60
N HIS A 96 23.42 -4.32 16.09
CA HIS A 96 23.13 -4.79 17.45
C HIS A 96 23.45 -3.69 18.47
N PRO A 97 22.59 -3.42 19.48
CA PRO A 97 21.42 -4.19 19.93
C PRO A 97 20.04 -3.71 19.40
N ALA A 98 19.97 -2.97 18.29
CA ALA A 98 18.70 -2.45 17.79
C ALA A 98 17.66 -3.55 17.51
N PRO A 99 16.39 -3.38 17.90
CA PRO A 99 15.36 -4.39 17.73
C PRO A 99 14.80 -4.42 16.29
N VAL A 100 14.58 -5.62 15.74
CA VAL A 100 14.21 -5.86 14.31
C VAL A 100 12.93 -6.68 14.11
N GLY A 101 12.08 -6.76 15.14
CA GLY A 101 10.92 -7.68 15.17
C GLY A 101 9.80 -7.37 14.16
N ALA A 102 9.58 -6.09 13.85
CA ALA A 102 8.53 -5.58 12.97
C ALA A 102 9.09 -4.97 11.66
N ARG A 103 10.20 -5.54 11.15
CA ARG A 103 10.93 -5.09 9.95
C ARG A 103 10.08 -4.90 8.68
N HIS A 104 8.95 -5.60 8.53
CA HIS A 104 8.03 -5.45 7.40
C HIS A 104 7.41 -4.05 7.30
N ILE A 105 7.37 -3.30 8.42
CA ILE A 105 6.92 -1.90 8.44
C ILE A 105 7.78 -1.04 7.52
N ILE A 106 9.10 -1.24 7.55
CA ILE A 106 10.03 -0.46 6.73
C ILE A 106 10.39 -1.20 5.45
N GLY A 107 10.78 -2.47 5.56
CA GLY A 107 11.41 -3.16 4.44
C GLY A 107 10.47 -3.47 3.25
N HIS A 108 9.15 -3.41 3.44
CA HIS A 108 8.20 -3.54 2.33
C HIS A 108 8.08 -2.27 1.45
N PHE A 109 8.61 -1.13 1.90
CA PHE A 109 8.67 0.07 1.07
C PHE A 109 9.78 0.00 0.01
N LEU A 110 10.78 -0.87 0.19
CA LEU A 110 11.97 -0.91 -0.67
C LEU A 110 11.65 -1.21 -2.14
N PRO A 111 10.75 -2.15 -2.50
CA PRO A 111 10.38 -2.34 -3.90
C PRO A 111 9.75 -1.10 -4.52
N GLY A 112 8.84 -0.44 -3.79
CA GLY A 112 8.23 0.82 -4.24
C GLY A 112 9.25 1.96 -4.37
N LEU A 113 10.24 2.00 -3.49
CA LEU A 113 11.32 2.99 -3.56
C LEU A 113 12.21 2.79 -4.79
N VAL A 114 12.58 1.54 -5.09
CA VAL A 114 13.30 1.15 -6.31
C VAL A 114 12.48 1.48 -7.55
N HIS A 115 11.18 1.15 -7.55
CA HIS A 115 10.26 1.44 -8.65
C HIS A 115 10.15 2.93 -8.93
N GLY A 116 10.04 3.77 -7.90
CA GLY A 116 10.00 5.22 -8.07
C GLY A 116 11.31 5.80 -8.63
N ALA A 117 12.47 5.24 -8.28
CA ALA A 117 13.74 5.66 -8.88
C ALA A 117 13.80 5.27 -10.38
N LEU A 118 13.45 4.02 -10.69
CA LEU A 118 13.44 3.50 -12.06
C LEU A 118 12.33 4.09 -12.94
N ALA A 119 11.30 4.71 -12.37
CA ALA A 119 10.20 5.34 -13.09
C ALA A 119 10.67 6.41 -14.10
N ARG A 120 11.84 7.03 -13.86
CA ARG A 120 12.42 8.01 -14.80
C ARG A 120 12.97 7.38 -16.08
N ALA A 121 13.32 6.09 -16.06
CA ALA A 121 13.93 5.38 -17.18
C ALA A 121 12.99 4.37 -17.84
N ILE A 122 12.17 3.69 -17.04
CA ILE A 122 11.25 2.63 -17.48
C ILE A 122 9.86 2.80 -16.84
N PRO A 123 9.20 3.96 -17.02
CA PRO A 123 7.91 4.29 -16.39
C PRO A 123 6.82 3.24 -16.67
N GLU A 124 6.88 2.56 -17.81
CA GLU A 124 5.93 1.54 -18.24
C GLU A 124 6.09 0.18 -17.54
N ARG A 125 7.21 -0.04 -16.83
CA ARG A 125 7.55 -1.32 -16.17
C ARG A 125 7.48 -1.27 -14.65
N VAL A 126 7.22 -0.10 -14.08
CA VAL A 126 7.20 0.12 -12.64
C VAL A 126 5.77 0.27 -12.13
N LEU A 127 5.58 -0.02 -10.84
CA LEU A 127 4.33 0.20 -10.14
C LEU A 127 4.32 1.57 -9.47
N SER A 128 3.14 2.18 -9.35
CA SER A 128 2.95 3.23 -8.34
C SER A 128 3.06 2.64 -6.93
N GLN A 129 3.08 3.47 -5.89
CA GLN A 129 3.15 2.97 -4.52
C GLN A 129 1.88 2.21 -4.14
N GLY A 130 2.03 1.14 -3.37
CA GLY A 130 0.90 0.43 -2.77
C GLY A 130 0.72 0.78 -1.30
N ALA A 131 -0.16 0.03 -0.65
CA ALA A 131 -0.19 -0.08 0.81
C ALA A 131 1.17 -0.50 1.38
N ASP A 132 1.97 -1.23 0.59
CA ASP A 132 3.32 -1.75 0.84
C ASP A 132 3.42 -2.60 2.11
N SER A 133 3.39 -1.96 3.28
CA SER A 133 3.44 -2.68 4.54
C SER A 133 2.14 -3.44 4.80
N LEU A 134 2.29 -4.70 5.21
CA LEU A 134 1.16 -5.49 5.67
C LEU A 134 0.59 -4.90 6.95
N TRP A 135 -0.73 -4.92 7.05
CA TRP A 135 -1.39 -4.64 8.32
C TRP A 135 -1.41 -5.90 9.16
N ASN A 136 -0.39 -6.04 10.02
CA ASN A 136 -0.27 -7.16 10.94
C ASN A 136 -1.08 -6.86 12.21
N THR A 137 -2.14 -7.63 12.41
CA THR A 137 -3.03 -7.49 13.56
C THR A 137 -2.75 -8.62 14.55
N GLN A 138 -2.14 -8.31 15.68
CA GLN A 138 -1.97 -9.27 16.77
C GLN A 138 -2.97 -8.98 17.89
N ILE A 139 -3.66 -10.03 18.32
CA ILE A 139 -4.68 -9.99 19.37
C ILE A 139 -4.26 -10.96 20.47
N THR A 140 -4.20 -10.47 21.70
CA THR A 140 -3.94 -11.30 22.88
C THR A 140 -5.06 -11.12 23.88
N GLY A 141 -5.51 -12.21 24.49
CA GLY A 141 -6.60 -12.17 25.47
C GLY A 141 -6.81 -13.53 26.13
N GLN A 142 -8.03 -13.76 26.62
CA GLN A 142 -8.45 -15.03 27.18
C GLN A 142 -9.59 -15.61 26.34
N ARG A 143 -9.61 -16.95 26.20
CA ARG A 143 -10.75 -17.70 25.68
C ARG A 143 -11.90 -17.66 26.69
N GLU A 144 -13.09 -18.09 26.28
CA GLU A 144 -14.28 -18.13 27.17
C GLU A 144 -14.06 -18.97 28.44
N GLY A 145 -13.22 -20.02 28.35
CA GLY A 145 -12.82 -20.85 29.50
C GLY A 145 -11.70 -20.27 30.37
N GLY A 146 -11.22 -19.05 30.10
CA GLY A 146 -10.15 -18.38 30.85
C GLY A 146 -8.72 -18.62 30.34
N GLU A 147 -8.52 -19.62 29.47
CA GLU A 147 -7.20 -19.92 28.90
C GLU A 147 -6.64 -18.76 28.05
N PRO A 148 -5.36 -18.40 28.17
CA PRO A 148 -4.78 -17.35 27.36
C PRO A 148 -4.76 -17.74 25.87
N PHE A 149 -4.90 -16.74 24.99
CA PHE A 149 -4.65 -16.90 23.56
C PHE A 149 -3.87 -15.71 23.00
N THR A 150 -3.09 -15.98 21.97
CA THR A 150 -2.57 -14.97 21.05
C THR A 150 -2.86 -15.43 19.63
N TYR A 151 -3.34 -14.52 18.80
CA TYR A 151 -3.58 -14.75 17.39
C TYR A 151 -3.02 -13.60 16.56
N VAL A 152 -2.44 -13.92 15.42
CA VAL A 152 -1.97 -12.93 14.45
C VAL A 152 -2.55 -13.26 13.09
N PHE A 153 -3.08 -12.24 12.43
CA PHE A 153 -3.44 -12.34 11.02
C PHE A 153 -2.92 -11.14 10.25
N PHE A 154 -2.83 -11.31 8.94
CA PHE A 154 -2.24 -10.38 8.02
C PHE A 154 -3.29 -9.91 7.03
N SER A 155 -3.33 -8.59 6.80
CA SER A 155 -4.27 -7.97 5.88
C SER A 155 -3.51 -7.08 4.90
N GLY A 156 -3.93 -7.11 3.63
CA GLY A 156 -3.33 -6.33 2.55
C GLY A 156 -4.24 -5.17 2.17
N GLY A 157 -3.66 -3.99 1.95
CA GLY A 157 -4.36 -2.87 1.33
C GLY A 157 -4.36 -2.97 -0.19
N GLY A 158 -4.54 -1.82 -0.85
CA GLY A 158 -4.46 -1.73 -2.30
C GLY A 158 -3.03 -1.79 -2.85
N MET A 159 -2.80 -2.56 -3.91
CA MET A 159 -1.57 -2.51 -4.69
C MET A 159 -1.55 -1.26 -5.58
N GLY A 160 -0.37 -0.72 -5.89
CA GLY A 160 -0.23 0.35 -6.86
C GLY A 160 -0.69 -0.04 -8.26
N ALA A 161 -1.14 0.95 -9.03
CA ALA A 161 -1.45 0.83 -10.46
C ALA A 161 -0.18 0.64 -11.31
N ARG A 162 -0.39 0.16 -12.53
CA ARG A 162 0.63 0.02 -13.58
C ARG A 162 0.22 0.87 -14.77
N GLU A 163 1.18 1.16 -15.64
CA GLU A 163 0.88 1.71 -16.97
C GLU A 163 -0.07 0.82 -17.75
N SER A 164 0.03 -0.50 -17.58
CA SER A 164 -0.78 -1.49 -18.30
C SER A 164 -2.10 -1.87 -17.62
N GLY A 165 -2.42 -1.31 -16.44
CA GLY A 165 -3.70 -1.61 -15.80
C GLY A 165 -3.80 -1.25 -14.31
N ASP A 166 -5.04 -1.34 -13.82
CA ASP A 166 -5.39 -1.04 -12.43
C ASP A 166 -4.58 -1.88 -11.42
N GLY A 167 -4.41 -1.29 -10.23
CA GLY A 167 -3.85 -1.97 -9.08
C GLY A 167 -4.78 -3.05 -8.55
N LEU A 168 -4.19 -4.12 -8.02
CA LEU A 168 -4.95 -5.21 -7.41
C LEU A 168 -5.45 -4.79 -6.02
N SER A 169 -6.75 -4.91 -5.80
CA SER A 169 -7.39 -4.58 -4.51
C SER A 169 -7.07 -5.64 -3.45
N ALA A 170 -6.99 -5.23 -2.18
CA ALA A 170 -6.75 -6.13 -1.05
C ALA A 170 -5.59 -7.13 -1.26
N THR A 171 -4.52 -6.68 -1.93
CA THR A 171 -3.43 -7.53 -2.39
C THR A 171 -2.15 -7.17 -1.66
N ALA A 172 -1.59 -8.17 -0.98
CA ALA A 172 -0.48 -8.07 -0.06
C ALA A 172 0.89 -7.87 -0.75
N PHE A 173 1.03 -7.02 -1.77
CA PHE A 173 2.33 -6.74 -2.39
C PHE A 173 3.19 -5.83 -1.49
N PRO A 174 4.51 -6.09 -1.33
CA PRO A 174 5.37 -7.08 -1.99
C PRO A 174 5.41 -8.47 -1.36
N SER A 175 4.58 -8.75 -0.37
CA SER A 175 4.51 -10.07 0.28
C SER A 175 3.80 -11.11 -0.59
N GLY A 176 4.21 -12.38 -0.44
CA GLY A 176 3.60 -13.51 -1.16
C GLY A 176 2.42 -14.16 -0.42
N ILE A 177 1.80 -13.47 0.54
CA ILE A 177 0.76 -14.05 1.39
C ILE A 177 -0.64 -13.85 0.82
N ARG A 178 -1.58 -14.69 1.24
CA ARG A 178 -3.01 -14.55 0.96
C ARG A 178 -3.79 -14.29 2.23
N GLY A 179 -4.93 -13.61 2.10
CA GLY A 179 -5.85 -13.40 3.21
C GLY A 179 -6.35 -14.73 3.78
N VAL A 180 -6.37 -14.84 5.11
CA VAL A 180 -6.94 -16.01 5.79
C VAL A 180 -8.47 -15.92 5.75
N PRO A 181 -9.21 -17.00 5.43
CA PRO A 181 -10.67 -17.01 5.49
C PRO A 181 -11.20 -16.69 6.89
N ALA A 182 -12.33 -15.97 6.97
CA ALA A 182 -12.94 -15.60 8.25
C ALA A 182 -13.27 -16.84 9.11
N GLU A 183 -13.84 -17.87 8.50
CA GLU A 183 -14.18 -19.14 9.17
C GLU A 183 -12.96 -19.79 9.84
N VAL A 184 -11.78 -19.72 9.20
CA VAL A 184 -10.54 -20.26 9.77
C VAL A 184 -10.10 -19.44 10.97
N ILE A 185 -10.14 -18.10 10.88
CA ILE A 185 -9.81 -17.20 11.99
C ILE A 185 -10.72 -17.48 13.19
N GLU A 186 -12.03 -17.57 12.96
CA GLU A 186 -13.04 -17.74 13.99
C GLU A 186 -13.03 -19.14 14.61
N ASN A 187 -12.65 -20.17 13.85
CA ASN A 187 -12.58 -21.53 14.33
C ASN A 187 -11.40 -21.75 15.29
N ILE A 188 -10.21 -21.23 14.96
CA ILE A 188 -8.98 -21.52 15.73
C ILE A 188 -8.72 -20.51 16.85
N SER A 189 -9.40 -19.36 16.83
CA SER A 189 -9.24 -18.27 17.79
C SER A 189 -10.57 -17.71 18.28
N PRO A 190 -10.61 -17.00 19.42
CA PRO A 190 -11.80 -16.27 19.86
C PRO A 190 -12.14 -15.03 19.03
N VAL A 191 -11.33 -14.67 18.03
CA VAL A 191 -11.55 -13.49 17.20
C VAL A 191 -12.80 -13.70 16.36
N LEU A 192 -13.63 -12.66 16.22
CA LEU A 192 -14.79 -12.61 15.33
C LEU A 192 -14.56 -11.59 14.22
N MET A 193 -14.93 -11.95 12.99
CA MET A 193 -14.90 -11.07 11.82
C MET A 193 -16.32 -10.60 11.50
N HIS A 194 -16.71 -9.44 12.01
CA HIS A 194 -18.05 -8.88 11.80
C HIS A 194 -18.24 -8.31 10.40
N ARG A 195 -17.17 -7.78 9.81
CA ARG A 195 -17.18 -7.15 8.50
C ARG A 195 -15.85 -7.35 7.81
N ARG A 196 -15.86 -7.64 6.50
CA ARG A 196 -14.68 -7.66 5.65
C ARG A 196 -15.10 -7.42 4.20
N GLU A 197 -14.82 -6.23 3.71
CA GLU A 197 -15.16 -5.83 2.34
C GLU A 197 -14.07 -4.93 1.74
N LEU A 198 -14.15 -4.70 0.43
CA LEU A 198 -13.35 -3.64 -0.20
C LEU A 198 -13.86 -2.29 0.29
N ARG A 199 -12.94 -1.36 0.53
CA ARG A 199 -13.26 -0.01 1.00
C ARG A 199 -13.53 0.89 -0.21
N PRO A 200 -14.78 1.32 -0.47
CA PRO A 200 -15.07 2.21 -1.60
C PRO A 200 -14.30 3.53 -1.49
N ASP A 201 -14.02 4.14 -2.64
CA ASP A 201 -13.33 5.43 -2.76
C ASP A 201 -11.92 5.49 -2.14
N SER A 202 -11.33 4.34 -1.80
CA SER A 202 -10.01 4.27 -1.18
C SER A 202 -8.85 4.21 -2.19
N GLU A 203 -9.14 3.93 -3.45
CA GLU A 203 -8.15 3.86 -4.52
C GLU A 203 -7.49 5.21 -4.77
N GLY A 204 -6.25 5.19 -5.24
CA GLY A 204 -5.59 6.33 -5.84
C GLY A 204 -6.10 6.53 -7.26
N PRO A 205 -6.76 7.65 -7.56
CA PRO A 205 -7.30 7.91 -8.90
C PRO A 205 -6.20 8.00 -9.96
N GLY A 206 -6.46 7.47 -11.15
CA GLY A 206 -5.60 7.61 -12.31
C GLY A 206 -6.30 7.14 -13.57
N CYS A 207 -5.63 7.22 -14.73
CA CYS A 207 -6.13 6.54 -15.93
C CYS A 207 -6.22 5.03 -15.66
N HIS A 208 -5.24 4.52 -14.90
CA HIS A 208 -5.34 3.29 -14.13
C HIS A 208 -5.37 3.61 -12.65
N ARG A 209 -6.41 3.15 -11.95
CA ARG A 209 -6.57 3.39 -10.51
C ARG A 209 -5.72 2.43 -9.70
N GLY A 210 -5.34 2.83 -8.50
CA GLY A 210 -4.79 1.90 -7.52
C GLY A 210 -5.81 0.82 -7.11
N GLY A 211 -5.32 -0.19 -6.40
CA GLY A 211 -6.19 -1.16 -5.75
C GLY A 211 -6.95 -0.52 -4.58
N PHE A 212 -8.17 -1.01 -4.33
CA PHE A 212 -8.92 -0.61 -3.14
C PHE A 212 -8.32 -1.26 -1.88
N GLY A 213 -8.39 -0.52 -0.77
CA GLY A 213 -8.16 -1.05 0.57
C GLY A 213 -9.31 -1.95 1.02
N GLN A 214 -9.30 -2.30 2.31
CA GLN A 214 -10.34 -3.12 2.95
C GLN A 214 -10.95 -2.38 4.13
N GLU A 215 -12.22 -2.62 4.41
CA GLU A 215 -12.82 -2.27 5.69
C GLU A 215 -13.10 -3.56 6.46
N MET A 216 -12.47 -3.70 7.64
CA MET A 216 -12.58 -4.87 8.50
C MET A 216 -13.09 -4.46 9.87
N GLU A 217 -14.06 -5.19 10.41
CA GLU A 217 -14.53 -5.00 11.79
C GLU A 217 -14.32 -6.29 12.57
N ILE A 218 -13.53 -6.20 13.64
CA ILE A 218 -13.13 -7.34 14.45
C ILE A 218 -13.50 -7.16 15.93
N GLY A 219 -13.81 -8.27 16.58
CA GLY A 219 -14.02 -8.34 18.02
C GLY A 219 -13.53 -9.68 18.57
N VAL A 220 -13.87 -9.98 19.82
CA VAL A 220 -13.61 -11.29 20.43
C VAL A 220 -14.90 -11.86 21.02
N ARG A 221 -15.06 -13.19 21.01
CA ARG A 221 -16.17 -13.89 21.69
C ARG A 221 -16.10 -13.82 23.21
N SER A 222 -14.89 -13.70 23.73
CA SER A 222 -14.65 -13.71 25.17
C SER A 222 -15.26 -12.49 25.87
N PRO A 223 -15.87 -12.65 27.06
CA PRO A 223 -16.35 -11.51 27.85
C PRO A 223 -15.22 -10.74 28.54
N SER A 224 -13.97 -11.20 28.40
CA SER A 224 -12.79 -10.56 28.97
C SER A 224 -12.20 -9.51 28.02
N PRO A 225 -11.70 -8.38 28.54
CA PRO A 225 -10.94 -7.43 27.74
C PRO A 225 -9.72 -8.06 27.08
N TRP A 226 -9.34 -7.52 25.94
CA TRP A 226 -8.27 -8.04 25.09
C TRP A 226 -7.29 -6.93 24.73
N VAL A 227 -6.16 -7.30 24.13
CA VAL A 227 -5.11 -6.37 23.73
C VAL A 227 -4.93 -6.44 22.23
N LEU A 228 -5.07 -5.29 21.58
CA LEU A 228 -4.70 -5.07 20.19
C LEU A 228 -3.25 -4.61 20.13
N SER A 229 -2.40 -5.37 19.46
CA SER A 229 -1.04 -4.97 19.08
C SER A 229 -1.04 -4.65 17.60
N ALA A 230 -1.13 -3.35 17.29
CA ALA A 230 -1.21 -2.83 15.93
C ALA A 230 0.20 -2.61 15.34
N MET A 231 0.37 -2.94 14.06
CA MET A 231 1.60 -2.77 13.28
C MET A 231 1.25 -2.24 11.88
N TYR A 232 0.68 -1.04 11.82
CA TYR A 232 0.06 -0.48 10.62
C TYR A 232 0.84 0.72 10.11
N ASP A 233 1.04 0.81 8.80
CA ASP A 233 1.62 1.98 8.12
C ASP A 233 0.61 2.56 7.12
N ARG A 234 0.99 3.63 6.39
CA ARG A 234 0.13 4.38 5.45
C ARG A 234 -1.08 5.03 6.10
N THR A 235 -1.00 5.39 7.38
CA THR A 235 -2.03 6.13 8.12
C THR A 235 -1.85 7.64 8.03
N ARG A 236 -0.63 8.13 7.81
CA ARG A 236 -0.31 9.55 7.61
C ARG A 236 0.38 9.81 6.28
N CYS A 237 1.22 8.88 5.83
CA CYS A 237 1.94 8.96 4.56
C CYS A 237 1.25 8.05 3.51
N PRO A 238 0.22 8.54 2.77
CA PRO A 238 -0.53 7.69 1.84
C PRO A 238 0.32 7.21 0.66
N ALA A 239 -0.11 6.12 0.03
CA ALA A 239 0.50 5.56 -1.17
C ALA A 239 0.42 6.57 -2.32
N GLN A 240 1.57 7.04 -2.81
CA GLN A 240 1.63 8.04 -3.87
C GLN A 240 1.35 7.46 -5.26
N GLY A 241 0.62 8.21 -6.07
CA GLY A 241 0.48 7.93 -7.50
C GLY A 241 1.71 8.35 -8.30
N VAL A 242 1.74 7.98 -9.57
CA VAL A 242 2.84 8.31 -10.50
C VAL A 242 2.30 8.84 -11.83
N ASN A 243 3.09 9.63 -12.55
CA ASN A 243 2.77 10.18 -13.87
C ASN A 243 1.42 10.93 -13.91
N GLY A 244 1.08 11.68 -12.87
CA GLY A 244 -0.20 12.41 -12.76
C GLY A 244 -1.31 11.61 -12.06
N GLY A 245 -1.03 10.37 -11.64
CA GLY A 245 -1.88 9.61 -10.74
C GLY A 245 -1.92 10.23 -9.34
N SER A 246 -3.07 10.10 -8.69
CA SER A 246 -3.33 10.64 -7.36
C SER A 246 -3.03 9.62 -6.25
N PRO A 247 -2.76 10.08 -5.01
CA PRO A 247 -2.55 9.19 -3.88
C PRO A 247 -3.79 8.38 -3.50
N GLY A 248 -3.58 7.17 -2.98
CA GLY A 248 -4.64 6.37 -2.35
C GLY A 248 -5.07 6.95 -1.00
N ALA A 249 -6.25 6.55 -0.53
CA ALA A 249 -6.71 6.98 0.79
C ALA A 249 -5.81 6.39 1.89
N PRO A 250 -5.48 7.17 2.95
CA PRO A 250 -4.75 6.65 4.09
C PRO A 250 -5.59 5.62 4.85
N GLY A 251 -4.91 4.78 5.62
CA GLY A 251 -5.55 3.85 6.52
C GLY A 251 -5.88 4.47 7.88
N THR A 252 -6.85 3.89 8.58
CA THR A 252 -7.23 4.29 9.94
C THR A 252 -7.54 3.07 10.80
N VAL A 253 -7.32 3.19 12.11
CA VAL A 253 -7.76 2.21 13.10
C VAL A 253 -8.51 2.93 14.20
N ARG A 254 -9.75 2.50 14.44
CA ARG A 254 -10.64 3.09 15.43
C ARG A 254 -11.47 2.02 16.09
N THR A 255 -12.03 2.32 17.25
CA THR A 255 -13.03 1.46 17.85
C THR A 255 -14.41 1.68 17.21
N SER A 256 -15.33 0.75 17.41
CA SER A 256 -16.72 0.87 16.96
C SER A 256 -17.47 2.03 17.63
N SER A 257 -16.98 2.52 18.77
CA SER A 257 -17.50 3.73 19.43
C SER A 257 -16.96 5.03 18.81
N GLY A 258 -16.05 4.95 17.83
CA GLY A 258 -15.49 6.08 17.12
C GLY A 258 -14.19 6.64 17.73
N LYS A 259 -13.60 5.97 18.71
CA LYS A 259 -12.32 6.38 19.30
C LYS A 259 -11.15 5.97 18.41
N ASP A 260 -10.31 6.94 18.03
CA ASP A 260 -9.08 6.65 17.30
C ASP A 260 -8.09 5.85 18.16
N LEU A 261 -7.43 4.88 17.53
CA LEU A 261 -6.40 4.06 18.14
C LEU A 261 -5.05 4.36 17.50
N HIS A 262 -3.98 4.18 18.26
CA HIS A 262 -2.63 4.33 17.73
C HIS A 262 -2.29 3.16 16.78
N PRO A 263 -1.76 3.42 15.57
CA PRO A 263 -1.57 2.38 14.55
C PRO A 263 -0.41 1.42 14.83
N LYS A 264 0.45 1.74 15.80
CA LYS A 264 1.70 1.01 16.10
C LYS A 264 1.93 0.68 17.58
N ARG A 265 0.90 0.71 18.43
CA ARG A 265 1.00 0.45 19.88
C ARG A 265 0.11 -0.70 20.32
N GLN A 266 0.50 -1.31 21.45
CA GLN A 266 -0.37 -2.19 22.21
C GLN A 266 -1.40 -1.36 22.98
N GLN A 267 -2.66 -1.72 22.83
CA GLN A 267 -3.78 -1.00 23.41
C GLN A 267 -4.80 -2.02 23.94
N ARG A 268 -5.25 -1.80 25.19
CA ARG A 268 -6.32 -2.58 25.79
C ARG A 268 -7.66 -2.15 25.20
N ILE A 269 -8.46 -3.12 24.79
CA ILE A 269 -9.80 -2.96 24.24
C ILE A 269 -10.79 -3.68 25.15
N ASP A 270 -11.92 -3.04 25.41
CA ASP A 270 -12.98 -3.64 26.22
C ASP A 270 -13.65 -4.79 25.46
N ALA A 271 -14.16 -5.78 26.19
CA ALA A 271 -14.69 -7.01 25.58
C ALA A 271 -15.85 -6.76 24.60
N ALA A 272 -16.73 -5.80 24.93
CA ALA A 272 -17.87 -5.43 24.11
C ALA A 272 -17.51 -4.52 22.93
N GLU A 273 -16.29 -3.97 22.92
CA GLU A 273 -15.87 -3.02 21.90
C GLU A 273 -15.26 -3.76 20.70
N ARG A 274 -15.64 -3.32 19.50
CA ARG A 274 -15.09 -3.82 18.24
C ARG A 274 -14.06 -2.82 17.72
N VAL A 275 -13.14 -3.29 16.88
CA VAL A 275 -12.14 -2.46 16.21
C VAL A 275 -12.39 -2.48 14.72
N ILE A 276 -12.44 -1.29 14.12
CA ILE A 276 -12.58 -1.07 12.69
C ILE A 276 -11.19 -0.74 12.13
N LEU A 277 -10.72 -1.57 11.21
CA LEU A 277 -9.52 -1.38 10.41
C LEU A 277 -9.93 -0.91 9.02
N SER A 278 -9.64 0.35 8.69
CA SER A 278 -9.82 0.88 7.34
C SER A 278 -8.46 0.87 6.66
N LEU A 279 -8.18 -0.13 5.84
CA LEU A 279 -6.88 -0.30 5.21
C LEU A 279 -6.66 0.74 4.09
N PRO A 280 -5.40 1.10 3.81
CA PRO A 280 -5.04 2.05 2.77
C PRO A 280 -5.31 1.49 1.36
N GLY A 281 -5.59 2.38 0.41
CA GLY A 281 -5.56 2.04 -1.02
C GLY A 281 -4.18 2.27 -1.65
N GLY A 282 -4.00 1.77 -2.87
CA GLY A 282 -2.79 2.00 -3.66
C GLY A 282 -2.86 3.30 -4.45
N GLY A 283 -1.73 3.87 -4.85
CA GLY A 283 -1.66 5.06 -5.70
C GLY A 283 -2.09 4.80 -7.15
N GLY A 284 -2.60 5.82 -7.83
CA GLY A 284 -2.98 5.73 -9.25
C GLY A 284 -1.80 5.90 -10.21
N PHE A 285 -2.05 5.62 -11.49
CA PHE A 285 -1.14 5.89 -12.60
C PHE A 285 -1.85 6.78 -13.63
N GLY A 286 -1.19 7.83 -14.11
CA GLY A 286 -1.74 8.70 -15.15
C GLY A 286 -2.84 9.64 -14.65
N ALA A 287 -3.23 10.62 -15.46
CA ALA A 287 -4.27 11.58 -15.06
C ALA A 287 -5.66 10.91 -14.93
N PRO A 288 -6.42 11.12 -13.84
CA PRO A 288 -7.76 10.54 -13.67
C PRO A 288 -8.75 10.89 -14.80
N ALA A 289 -8.64 12.10 -15.36
CA ALA A 289 -9.46 12.55 -16.47
C ALA A 289 -9.21 11.77 -17.79
N GLN A 290 -8.11 11.01 -17.88
CA GLN A 290 -7.82 10.14 -19.02
C GLN A 290 -8.38 8.72 -18.86
N ARG A 291 -8.95 8.38 -17.69
CA ARG A 291 -9.58 7.06 -17.48
C ARG A 291 -10.73 6.85 -18.46
N ASP A 292 -10.86 5.63 -18.98
CA ASP A 292 -12.02 5.22 -19.77
C ASP A 292 -13.31 5.44 -18.96
N PRO A 293 -14.26 6.29 -19.41
CA PRO A 293 -15.53 6.51 -18.73
C PRO A 293 -16.32 5.23 -18.47
N ALA A 294 -16.23 4.23 -19.37
CA ALA A 294 -16.88 2.94 -19.16
C ALA A 294 -16.25 2.16 -18.01
N GLY A 295 -14.93 2.29 -17.80
CA GLY A 295 -14.24 1.77 -16.61
C GLY A 295 -14.76 2.40 -15.31
N VAL A 296 -14.96 3.72 -15.30
CA VAL A 296 -15.55 4.41 -14.14
C VAL A 296 -16.99 3.96 -13.88
N ALA A 297 -17.82 3.83 -14.92
CA ALA A 297 -19.19 3.34 -14.77
C ALA A 297 -19.25 1.91 -14.20
N ARG A 298 -18.31 1.03 -14.57
CA ARG A 298 -18.15 -0.30 -13.98
C ARG A 298 -17.78 -0.22 -12.50
N ASP A 299 -16.77 0.57 -12.15
CA ASP A 299 -16.34 0.74 -10.75
C ASP A 299 -17.49 1.28 -9.87
N VAL A 300 -18.34 2.17 -10.40
CA VAL A 300 -19.52 2.68 -9.69
C VAL A 300 -20.64 1.64 -9.58
N THR A 301 -20.86 0.87 -10.64
CA THR A 301 -21.85 -0.22 -10.65
C THR A 301 -21.46 -1.32 -9.64
N ASP A 302 -20.17 -1.59 -9.50
CA ASP A 302 -19.61 -2.55 -8.52
C ASP A 302 -19.56 -1.98 -7.09
N GLY A 303 -19.96 -0.72 -6.89
CA GLY A 303 -19.96 -0.06 -5.58
C GLY A 303 -18.57 0.26 -5.04
N LEU A 304 -17.55 0.26 -5.90
CA LEU A 304 -16.16 0.51 -5.53
C LEU A 304 -15.82 2.00 -5.58
N VAL A 305 -16.47 2.75 -6.48
CA VAL A 305 -16.37 4.21 -6.60
C VAL A 305 -17.76 4.82 -6.42
N SER A 306 -17.88 5.94 -5.71
CA SER A 306 -19.14 6.68 -5.58
C SER A 306 -19.46 7.49 -6.83
N VAL A 307 -20.74 7.80 -7.04
CA VAL A 307 -21.20 8.64 -8.16
C VAL A 307 -20.59 10.05 -8.06
N GLU A 308 -20.49 10.55 -6.83
CA GLU A 308 -19.87 11.84 -6.50
C GLU A 308 -18.40 11.84 -6.89
N ARG A 309 -17.65 10.79 -6.53
CA ARG A 309 -16.24 10.65 -6.89
C ARG A 309 -16.04 10.48 -8.40
N ALA A 310 -16.90 9.72 -9.08
CA ALA A 310 -16.88 9.59 -10.54
C ALA A 310 -16.96 10.96 -11.24
N ARG A 311 -17.86 11.84 -10.78
CA ARG A 311 -18.02 13.19 -11.32
C ARG A 311 -16.86 14.11 -10.95
N GLN A 312 -16.49 14.18 -9.67
CA GLN A 312 -15.54 15.18 -9.16
C GLN A 312 -14.09 14.86 -9.51
N VAL A 313 -13.72 13.58 -9.53
CA VAL A 313 -12.32 13.16 -9.66
C VAL A 313 -12.00 12.70 -11.07
N TYR A 314 -12.89 11.89 -11.67
CA TYR A 314 -12.66 11.34 -13.01
C TYR A 314 -13.32 12.17 -14.13
N GLY A 315 -14.10 13.19 -13.77
CA GLY A 315 -14.85 14.01 -14.71
C GLY A 315 -15.91 13.22 -15.49
N VAL A 316 -16.43 12.12 -14.91
CA VAL A 316 -17.40 11.24 -15.57
C VAL A 316 -18.78 11.44 -14.96
N ALA A 317 -19.73 11.85 -15.79
CA ALA A 317 -21.12 11.92 -15.42
C ALA A 317 -21.84 10.62 -15.74
N LEU A 318 -22.69 10.18 -14.81
CA LEU A 318 -23.39 8.91 -14.89
C LEU A 318 -24.89 9.13 -14.74
N THR A 319 -25.66 8.41 -15.53
CA THR A 319 -27.12 8.31 -15.42
C THR A 319 -27.50 6.94 -14.90
N ARG A 320 -28.53 6.88 -14.06
CA ARG A 320 -29.09 5.60 -13.63
C ARG A 320 -29.82 4.94 -14.79
N THR A 321 -29.56 3.66 -15.00
CA THR A 321 -30.32 2.87 -15.97
C THR A 321 -31.62 2.33 -15.34
N ALA A 322 -32.46 1.69 -16.15
CA ALA A 322 -33.65 1.00 -15.67
C ALA A 322 -33.33 -0.19 -14.74
N ARG A 323 -32.11 -0.75 -14.82
CA ARG A 323 -31.66 -1.84 -13.95
C ARG A 323 -31.11 -1.25 -12.66
N ARG A 324 -31.62 -1.72 -11.52
CA ARG A 324 -31.19 -1.25 -10.21
C ARG A 324 -29.68 -1.48 -10.01
N GLY A 325 -28.96 -0.41 -9.67
CA GLY A 325 -27.52 -0.44 -9.37
C GLY A 325 -26.62 -0.26 -10.59
N GLU A 326 -27.17 -0.21 -11.80
CA GLU A 326 -26.39 -0.07 -13.03
C GLU A 326 -26.40 1.39 -13.52
N TYR A 327 -25.22 1.87 -13.91
CA TYR A 327 -24.99 3.24 -14.37
C TYR A 327 -24.49 3.25 -15.82
N ALA A 328 -25.01 4.18 -16.62
CA ALA A 328 -24.53 4.46 -17.96
C ALA A 328 -23.81 5.81 -18.02
N VAL A 329 -22.81 5.92 -18.89
CA VAL A 329 -22.05 7.15 -19.10
C VAL A 329 -22.92 8.17 -19.83
N ASP A 330 -23.02 9.38 -19.27
CA ASP A 330 -23.50 10.56 -19.99
C ASP A 330 -22.32 11.16 -20.77
N ALA A 331 -22.26 10.87 -22.06
CA ALA A 331 -21.12 11.24 -22.90
C ALA A 331 -20.99 12.76 -23.10
N GLU A 332 -22.11 13.46 -23.24
CA GLU A 332 -22.12 14.92 -23.46
C GLU A 332 -21.66 15.65 -22.20
N GLU A 333 -22.22 15.28 -21.04
CA GLU A 333 -21.84 15.87 -19.77
C GLU A 333 -20.40 15.51 -19.36
N THR A 334 -19.97 14.28 -19.63
CA THR A 334 -18.57 13.86 -19.38
C THR A 334 -17.59 14.67 -20.22
N ALA A 335 -17.90 14.92 -21.50
CA ALA A 335 -17.09 15.78 -22.35
C ALA A 335 -17.03 17.21 -21.81
N ARG A 336 -18.16 17.77 -21.35
CA ARG A 336 -18.20 19.10 -20.73
C ARG A 336 -17.33 19.18 -19.48
N LEU A 337 -17.50 18.23 -18.55
CA LEU A 337 -16.72 18.17 -17.30
C LEU A 337 -15.21 18.10 -17.55
N ARG A 338 -14.77 17.27 -18.51
CA ARG A 338 -13.35 17.12 -18.83
C ARG A 338 -12.77 18.34 -19.55
N ALA A 339 -13.57 19.05 -20.35
CA ALA A 339 -13.15 20.30 -20.97
C ALA A 339 -12.94 21.42 -19.94
N GLU A 340 -13.82 21.52 -18.93
CA GLU A 340 -13.71 22.52 -17.85
C GLU A 340 -12.51 22.30 -16.92
N THR A 341 -12.02 21.06 -16.82
CA THR A 341 -10.92 20.67 -15.92
C THR A 341 -9.53 20.76 -16.59
N THR A 342 -9.47 20.97 -17.91
CA THR A 342 -8.21 21.16 -18.63
C THR A 342 -7.77 22.61 -18.47
N PRO A 343 -6.63 22.93 -17.81
CA PRO A 343 -6.15 24.30 -17.77
C PRO A 343 -5.89 24.77 -19.21
N PRO A 344 -6.15 26.05 -19.56
CA PRO A 344 -5.85 26.53 -20.89
C PRO A 344 -4.38 26.26 -21.19
N THR A 345 -4.11 25.60 -22.31
CA THR A 345 -2.75 25.44 -22.84
C THR A 345 -2.18 26.84 -23.02
N GLY A 346 -1.33 27.26 -22.08
CA GLY A 346 -0.57 28.47 -22.21
C GLY A 346 0.45 28.26 -23.31
N ASP A 347 0.10 28.67 -24.53
CA ASP A 347 1.10 29.03 -25.52
C ASP A 347 1.88 30.22 -24.95
N GLY A 348 3.05 29.93 -24.39
CA GLY A 348 4.06 30.91 -24.01
C GLY A 348 5.05 31.11 -25.16
N PRO A 349 5.48 32.35 -25.43
CA PRO A 349 6.23 32.76 -26.62
C PRO A 349 7.65 32.20 -26.75
#